data_AF-A0A4U3AAM9-F1
#
_entry.id   AF-A0A4U3AAM9-F1
#
_cell.length_a   1.000
_cell.length_b   1.000
_cell.length_c   1.000
_cell.angle_alpha   90.00
_cell.angle_beta   90.00
_cell.angle_gamma   90.00
#
_symmetry.space_group_name_H-M   'P 1'
#
loop_
_entity.id
_entity.type
_entity.pdbx_description
1 polymer ?
#
loop_
_entity_poly.entity_id
_entity_poly.type
_entity_poly.pdbx_seq_one_letter_code
_entity_poly.pdbx_strand_id
1 'polypeptide(L)'
;MDLFNLEVAESVLHENFKNIKGDVDLRKVISNWCIGFEDRDNKFVKEFQTTFNSSFWELYLHASFKNLGFTTDYSHDAPDFHLKSRKTKKEFLVEAVATKNPDNGTPEHERIEELNRLYKSGKSDEEIHSEIIHLATERIANSISTKCR
;
A
#
# COMPACT_ATOMS: atom_id res chain seq x y z
N MET A 1 -17.72 -0.86 -4.85
CA MET A 1 -16.71 -1.90 -4.58
C MET A 1 -16.82 -2.34 -3.14
N ASP A 2 -16.88 -3.64 -2.86
CA ASP A 2 -16.88 -4.21 -1.51
C ASP A 2 -15.61 -5.04 -1.30
N LEU A 3 -14.62 -4.46 -0.61
CA LEU A 3 -13.32 -5.10 -0.39
C LEU A 3 -13.38 -6.31 0.55
N PHE A 4 -14.43 -6.42 1.37
CA PHE A 4 -14.52 -7.41 2.44
C PHE A 4 -15.41 -8.60 2.10
N ASN A 5 -16.04 -8.58 0.92
CA ASN A 5 -16.65 -9.76 0.33
C ASN A 5 -15.55 -10.65 -0.27
N LEU A 6 -15.34 -11.84 0.31
CA LEU A 6 -14.24 -12.72 -0.09
C LEU A 6 -14.42 -13.24 -1.52
N GLU A 7 -13.40 -13.02 -2.36
CA GLU A 7 -13.34 -13.54 -3.74
C GLU A 7 -12.36 -14.71 -3.88
N VAL A 8 -11.60 -15.00 -2.81
CA VAL A 8 -10.58 -16.04 -2.75
C VAL A 8 -10.71 -16.87 -1.48
N ALA A 9 -10.06 -18.04 -1.45
CA ALA A 9 -10.02 -18.90 -0.28
C ALA A 9 -9.28 -18.25 0.89
N GLU A 10 -9.66 -18.58 2.13
CA GLU A 10 -9.03 -18.01 3.33
C GLU A 10 -7.52 -18.29 3.43
N SER A 11 -7.07 -19.42 2.89
CA SER A 11 -5.67 -19.83 2.89
C SER A 11 -4.75 -18.93 2.07
N VAL A 12 -5.29 -18.16 1.12
CA VAL A 12 -4.51 -17.25 0.26
C VAL A 12 -4.67 -15.78 0.67
N LEU A 13 -5.41 -15.50 1.74
CA LEU A 13 -5.56 -14.15 2.25
C LEU A 13 -4.25 -13.64 2.84
N HIS A 14 -3.91 -12.40 2.51
CA HIS A 14 -2.76 -11.71 3.08
C HIS A 14 -2.98 -11.45 4.58
N GLU A 15 -1.93 -11.54 5.39
CA GLU A 15 -2.04 -11.41 6.85
C GLU A 15 -2.57 -10.03 7.27
N ASN A 16 -2.09 -8.95 6.65
CA ASN A 16 -2.63 -7.60 6.88
C ASN A 16 -4.12 -7.47 6.52
N PHE A 17 -4.58 -8.16 5.47
CA PHE A 17 -6.00 -8.16 5.14
C PHE A 17 -6.82 -8.85 6.25
N LYS A 18 -6.35 -9.99 6.77
CA LYS A 18 -7.01 -10.69 7.88
C LYS A 18 -7.10 -9.78 9.12
N ASN A 19 -6.02 -9.09 9.46
CA ASN A 19 -5.98 -8.15 10.59
C ASN A 19 -7.05 -7.05 10.46
N ILE A 20 -7.16 -6.45 9.27
CA ILE A 20 -8.15 -5.40 9.01
C ILE A 20 -9.57 -5.94 8.93
N LYS A 21 -9.78 -7.12 8.31
CA LYS A 21 -11.10 -7.75 8.16
C LYS A 21 -11.76 -8.05 9.51
N GLY A 22 -10.98 -8.27 10.57
CA GLY A 22 -11.49 -8.51 11.93
C GLY A 22 -11.99 -7.25 12.65
N ASP A 23 -11.55 -6.06 12.23
CA ASP A 23 -11.84 -4.80 12.91
C ASP A 23 -12.94 -4.00 12.20
N VAL A 24 -14.08 -3.83 12.88
CA VAL A 24 -15.26 -3.15 12.31
C VAL A 24 -15.00 -1.68 11.99
N ASP A 25 -14.18 -1.00 12.79
CA ASP A 25 -13.93 0.43 12.62
C ASP A 25 -12.89 0.69 11.51
N LEU A 26 -11.85 -0.14 11.42
CA LEU A 26 -10.93 -0.10 10.28
C LEU A 26 -11.64 -0.40 8.96
N ARG A 27 -12.55 -1.37 8.95
CA ARG A 27 -13.38 -1.66 7.76
C ARG A 27 -14.18 -0.44 7.32
N LYS A 28 -14.81 0.29 8.25
CA LYS A 28 -15.57 1.51 7.91
C LYS A 28 -14.65 2.57 7.29
N VAL A 29 -13.46 2.80 7.86
CA VAL A 29 -12.49 3.77 7.34
C VAL A 29 -12.08 3.41 5.91
N ILE A 30 -11.72 2.16 5.68
CA ILE A 30 -11.24 1.70 4.37
C ILE A 30 -12.38 1.67 3.34
N SER A 31 -13.59 1.27 3.74
CA SER A 31 -14.77 1.36 2.87
C SER A 31 -15.07 2.80 2.46
N ASN A 32 -14.83 3.79 3.33
CA ASN A 32 -14.96 5.21 2.97
C ASN A 32 -13.92 5.65 1.94
N TRP A 33 -12.71 5.10 1.99
CA TRP A 33 -11.67 5.37 0.98
C TRP A 33 -12.07 4.87 -0.40
N CYS A 34 -12.88 3.80 -0.50
CA CYS A 34 -13.36 3.27 -1.77
C CYS A 34 -14.34 4.20 -2.51
N ILE A 35 -14.89 5.21 -1.85
CA ILE A 35 -15.92 6.07 -2.46
C ILE A 35 -15.33 6.87 -3.62
N GLY A 36 -15.76 6.54 -4.83
CA GLY A 36 -15.30 7.16 -6.07
C GLY A 36 -13.99 6.58 -6.62
N PHE A 37 -13.52 5.45 -6.08
CA PHE A 37 -12.46 4.66 -6.67
C PHE A 37 -13.05 3.74 -7.75
N GLU A 38 -12.43 3.66 -8.92
CA GLU A 38 -12.87 2.80 -10.02
C GLU A 38 -11.96 1.56 -10.14
N ASP A 39 -12.56 0.38 -9.95
CA ASP A 39 -11.92 -0.91 -10.20
C ASP A 39 -12.03 -1.26 -11.69
N ARG A 40 -11.09 -0.72 -12.48
CA ARG A 40 -11.15 -0.72 -13.96
C ARG A 40 -11.17 -2.13 -14.56
N ASP A 41 -10.43 -3.06 -13.97
CA ASP A 41 -10.25 -4.43 -14.50
C ASP A 41 -10.92 -5.51 -13.65
N ASN A 42 -11.65 -5.12 -12.60
CA ASN A 42 -12.31 -6.00 -11.63
C ASN A 42 -11.34 -6.96 -10.92
N LYS A 43 -10.07 -6.59 -10.78
CA LYS A 43 -9.08 -7.37 -10.01
C LYS A 43 -8.76 -6.73 -8.67
N PHE A 44 -9.14 -5.48 -8.44
CA PHE A 44 -8.68 -4.74 -7.27
C PHE A 44 -9.07 -5.41 -5.95
N VAL A 45 -10.31 -5.92 -5.84
CA VAL A 45 -10.79 -6.61 -4.63
C VAL A 45 -9.92 -7.83 -4.34
N LYS A 46 -9.67 -8.68 -5.34
CA LYS A 46 -8.79 -9.84 -5.22
C LYS A 46 -7.38 -9.45 -4.82
N GLU A 47 -6.79 -8.45 -5.46
CA GLU A 47 -5.43 -7.99 -5.15
C GLU A 47 -5.32 -7.40 -3.75
N PHE A 48 -6.34 -6.66 -3.31
CA PHE A 48 -6.45 -6.17 -1.93
C PHE A 48 -6.51 -7.32 -0.92
N GLN A 49 -7.14 -8.44 -1.27
CA GLN A 49 -7.24 -9.63 -0.42
C GLN A 49 -5.95 -10.48 -0.39
N THR A 50 -5.22 -10.60 -1.50
CA THR A 50 -4.06 -11.52 -1.63
C THR A 50 -2.69 -10.86 -1.56
N THR A 51 -2.52 -9.70 -2.22
CA THR A 51 -1.24 -8.98 -2.31
C THR A 51 -1.18 -7.84 -1.30
N PHE A 52 -2.33 -7.20 -1.07
CA PHE A 52 -2.61 -6.18 -0.08
C PHE A 52 -1.80 -4.87 -0.23
N ASN A 53 -0.48 -4.89 -0.10
CA ASN A 53 0.32 -3.67 0.10
C ASN A 53 0.23 -2.67 -1.07
N SER A 54 0.27 -3.13 -2.32
CA SER A 54 0.13 -2.26 -3.49
C SER A 54 -1.27 -1.66 -3.57
N SER A 55 -2.31 -2.51 -3.51
CA SER A 55 -3.70 -2.08 -3.59
C SER A 55 -4.10 -1.18 -2.41
N PHE A 56 -3.60 -1.46 -1.20
CA PHE A 56 -3.80 -0.60 -0.04
C PHE A 56 -3.16 0.78 -0.24
N TRP A 57 -1.94 0.82 -0.78
CA TRP A 57 -1.25 2.08 -1.08
C TRP A 57 -2.00 2.91 -2.14
N GLU A 58 -2.46 2.28 -3.22
CA GLU A 58 -3.30 2.92 -4.24
C GLU A 58 -4.60 3.47 -3.65
N LEU A 59 -5.30 2.68 -2.82
CA LEU A 59 -6.54 3.12 -2.18
C LEU A 59 -6.32 4.31 -1.23
N TYR A 60 -5.24 4.26 -0.45
CA TYR A 60 -4.85 5.35 0.44
C TYR A 60 -4.53 6.63 -0.35
N LEU A 61 -3.79 6.50 -1.45
CA LEU A 61 -3.47 7.62 -2.34
C LEU A 61 -4.73 8.22 -2.96
N HIS A 62 -5.64 7.41 -3.45
CA HIS A 62 -6.93 7.88 -3.96
C HIS A 62 -7.69 8.71 -2.93
N ALA A 63 -7.85 8.19 -1.71
CA ALA A 63 -8.52 8.90 -0.63
C ALA A 63 -7.81 10.23 -0.29
N SER A 64 -6.48 10.21 -0.27
CA SER A 64 -5.65 11.39 -0.05
C SER A 64 -5.82 12.45 -1.14
N PHE A 65 -5.73 12.06 -2.41
CA PHE A 65 -5.91 12.96 -3.55
C PHE A 65 -7.33 13.56 -3.58
N LYS A 66 -8.34 12.75 -3.32
CA LYS A 66 -9.72 13.21 -3.19
C LYS A 66 -9.86 14.25 -2.09
N ASN A 67 -9.29 14.00 -0.91
CA ASN A 67 -9.31 14.93 0.23
C ASN A 67 -8.54 16.23 -0.05
N LEU A 68 -7.47 16.17 -0.84
CA LEU A 68 -6.70 17.34 -1.29
C LEU A 68 -7.41 18.13 -2.41
N GLY A 69 -8.56 17.66 -2.88
CA GLY A 69 -9.38 18.34 -3.89
C GLY A 69 -8.96 18.06 -5.33
N PHE A 70 -8.33 16.91 -5.58
CA PHE A 70 -8.11 16.41 -6.94
C PHE A 70 -9.34 15.62 -7.44
N THR A 71 -9.43 15.49 -8.75
CA THR A 71 -10.29 14.49 -9.42
C THR A 71 -9.40 13.55 -10.20
N THR A 72 -9.70 12.27 -10.18
CA THR A 72 -8.99 11.25 -10.96
C THR A 72 -9.73 11.01 -12.28
N ASP A 73 -8.99 10.93 -13.37
CA ASP A 73 -9.45 10.47 -14.68
C ASP A 73 -9.07 9.00 -14.84
N TYR A 74 -10.06 8.12 -14.95
CA TYR A 74 -9.89 6.67 -15.07
C TYR A 74 -10.01 6.16 -16.52
N SER A 75 -10.02 7.07 -17.51
CA SER A 75 -10.16 6.69 -18.93
C SER A 75 -8.91 6.02 -19.54
N HIS A 76 -7.81 5.99 -18.80
CA HIS A 76 -6.55 5.37 -19.20
C HIS A 76 -6.17 4.28 -18.20
N ASP A 77 -5.58 3.17 -18.65
CA ASP A 77 -5.13 2.08 -17.78
C ASP A 77 -3.81 2.40 -17.04
N ALA A 78 -3.01 3.32 -17.59
CA ALA A 78 -1.74 3.74 -17.00
C ALA A 78 -1.48 5.25 -17.24
N PRO A 79 -0.78 5.94 -16.33
CA PRO A 79 -0.29 5.46 -15.03
C PRO A 79 -1.45 5.27 -14.02
N ASP A 80 -1.16 4.83 -12.80
CA ASP A 80 -2.18 4.51 -11.79
C ASP A 80 -3.18 5.67 -11.55
N PHE A 81 -2.72 6.91 -11.57
CA PHE A 81 -3.58 8.09 -11.45
C PHE A 81 -3.27 9.18 -12.47
N HIS A 82 -4.32 9.64 -13.16
CA HIS A 82 -4.32 10.90 -13.89
C HIS A 82 -5.15 11.92 -13.10
N LEU A 83 -4.47 12.76 -12.32
CA LEU A 83 -5.10 13.70 -11.40
C LEU A 83 -5.28 15.07 -12.05
N LYS A 84 -6.43 15.70 -11.82
CA LYS A 84 -6.72 17.08 -12.21
C LYS A 84 -6.97 17.93 -10.98
N SER A 85 -6.23 19.04 -10.85
CA SER A 85 -6.40 19.99 -9.75
C SER A 85 -7.64 20.84 -9.97
N ARG A 86 -8.62 20.75 -9.06
CA ARG A 86 -9.82 21.61 -9.10
C ARG A 86 -9.51 23.10 -9.00
N LYS A 87 -8.38 23.47 -8.37
CA LYS A 87 -7.99 24.87 -8.14
C LYS A 87 -7.19 25.47 -9.29
N THR A 88 -6.26 24.71 -9.86
CA THR A 88 -5.23 25.26 -10.75
C THR A 88 -5.36 24.80 -12.20
N LYS A 89 -6.30 23.90 -12.52
CA LYS A 89 -6.44 23.23 -13.82
C LYS A 89 -5.18 22.48 -14.29
N LYS A 90 -4.20 22.30 -13.41
CA LYS A 90 -3.00 21.49 -13.69
C LYS A 90 -3.35 20.01 -13.58
N GLU A 91 -2.64 19.22 -14.38
CA GLU A 91 -2.74 17.77 -14.38
C GLU A 91 -1.45 17.16 -13.82
N PHE A 92 -1.59 16.02 -13.13
CA PHE A 92 -0.50 15.25 -12.58
C PHE A 92 -0.68 13.79 -12.98
N LEU A 93 0.39 13.19 -13.46
CA LEU A 93 0.47 11.77 -13.75
C LEU A 93 1.25 11.12 -12.61
N VAL A 94 0.63 10.15 -11.92
CA VAL A 94 1.21 9.51 -10.73
C VAL A 94 1.21 8.01 -10.93
N GLU A 95 2.40 7.42 -10.84
CA GLU A 95 2.60 5.99 -10.70
C GLU A 95 2.81 5.66 -9.22
N ALA A 96 2.00 4.78 -8.66
CA ALA A 96 2.06 4.37 -7.27
C ALA A 96 3.02 3.19 -7.11
N VAL A 97 4.04 3.36 -6.27
CA VAL A 97 5.04 2.32 -6.01
C VAL A 97 5.09 2.01 -4.52
N ALA A 98 4.76 0.77 -4.18
CA ALA A 98 4.95 0.22 -2.84
C ALA A 98 6.25 -0.61 -2.79
N THR A 99 7.00 -0.49 -1.70
CA THR A 99 8.22 -1.27 -1.51
C THR A 99 7.90 -2.69 -1.07
N LYS A 100 8.42 -3.68 -1.81
CA LYS A 100 8.33 -5.09 -1.40
C LYS A 100 9.30 -5.37 -0.25
N ASN A 101 9.04 -6.43 0.51
CA ASN A 101 10.04 -6.97 1.41
C ASN A 101 11.12 -7.68 0.57
N PRO A 102 12.40 -7.65 1.00
CA PRO A 102 13.45 -8.42 0.34
C PRO A 102 13.09 -9.91 0.28
N ASP A 103 13.57 -10.61 -0.73
CA ASP A 103 13.47 -12.07 -0.77
C ASP A 103 14.18 -12.65 0.47
N ASN A 104 13.49 -13.52 1.22
CA ASN A 104 13.92 -14.04 2.54
C ASN A 104 14.09 -12.98 3.65
N GLY A 105 13.63 -11.74 3.44
CA GLY A 105 13.59 -10.71 4.48
C GLY A 105 12.37 -10.85 5.40
N THR A 106 12.44 -10.25 6.58
CA THR A 106 11.33 -10.22 7.54
C THR A 106 10.10 -9.56 6.91
N PRO A 107 8.94 -10.26 6.86
CA PRO A 107 7.69 -9.70 6.37
C PRO A 107 7.25 -8.46 7.16
N GLU A 108 6.51 -7.52 6.55
CA GLU A 108 6.14 -6.29 7.28
C GLU A 108 5.26 -6.52 8.50
N HIS A 109 4.43 -7.56 8.51
CA HIS A 109 3.56 -7.88 9.63
C HIS A 109 4.33 -8.41 10.85
N GLU A 110 5.59 -8.82 10.69
CA GLU A 110 6.48 -9.26 11.77
C GLU A 110 7.47 -8.16 12.20
N ARG A 111 7.50 -7.00 11.53
CA ARG A 111 8.52 -5.97 11.76
C ARG A 111 8.57 -5.45 13.20
N ILE A 112 7.43 -5.31 13.86
CA ILE A 112 7.39 -4.83 15.24
C ILE A 112 8.09 -5.83 16.16
N GLU A 113 7.86 -7.12 15.95
CA GLU A 113 8.52 -8.16 16.73
C GLU A 113 10.02 -8.17 16.47
N GLU A 114 10.44 -7.99 15.22
CA GLU A 114 11.85 -7.94 14.85
C GLU A 114 12.56 -6.70 15.43
N LEU A 115 11.93 -5.53 15.38
CA LEU A 115 12.43 -4.33 16.05
C LEU A 115 12.59 -4.58 17.55
N ASN A 116 11.59 -5.20 18.18
CA ASN A 116 11.66 -5.56 19.60
C ASN A 116 12.79 -6.56 19.90
N ARG A 117 13.12 -7.48 18.98
CA ARG A 117 14.27 -8.38 19.11
C ARG A 117 15.58 -7.61 19.00
N LEU A 118 15.70 -6.70 18.04
CA LEU A 118 16.88 -5.84 17.87
C LEU A 118 17.14 -4.98 19.11
N TYR A 119 16.12 -4.35 19.68
CA TYR A 119 16.26 -3.60 20.93
C TYR A 119 16.66 -4.48 22.13
N LYS A 120 16.31 -5.77 22.10
CA LYS A 120 16.71 -6.74 23.13
C LYS A 120 18.08 -7.39 22.88
N SER A 121 18.67 -7.23 21.70
CA SER A 121 19.92 -7.90 21.33
C SER A 121 21.17 -7.23 21.92
N GLY A 122 21.01 -6.12 22.65
CA GLY A 122 22.12 -5.37 23.25
C GLY A 122 22.88 -4.48 22.26
N LYS A 123 22.37 -4.31 21.03
CA LYS A 123 22.87 -3.32 20.06
C LYS A 123 22.60 -1.90 20.58
N SER A 124 23.45 -0.95 20.24
CA SER A 124 23.19 0.47 20.51
C SER A 124 22.06 1.01 19.64
N ASP A 125 21.44 2.11 20.05
CA ASP A 125 20.40 2.78 19.27
C ASP A 125 20.94 3.23 17.90
N GLU A 126 22.21 3.66 17.81
CA GLU A 126 22.84 4.01 16.54
C GLU A 126 22.99 2.81 15.60
N GLU A 127 23.36 1.64 16.12
CA GLU A 127 23.48 0.41 15.33
C GLU A 127 22.12 -0.02 14.78
N ILE A 128 21.08 0.00 15.62
CA ILE A 128 19.71 -0.33 15.23
C ILE A 128 19.21 0.66 14.17
N HIS A 129 19.43 1.96 14.39
CA HIS A 129 19.04 2.99 13.44
C HIS A 129 19.72 2.80 12.08
N SER A 130 21.02 2.54 12.07
CA SER A 130 21.80 2.31 10.85
C SER A 130 21.25 1.13 10.04
N GLU A 131 20.92 0.03 10.71
CA GLU A 131 20.35 -1.17 10.08
C GLU A 131 18.96 -0.89 9.46
N ILE A 132 18.10 -0.15 10.17
CA ILE A 132 16.79 0.28 9.64
C ILE A 132 16.96 1.13 8.38
N ILE A 133 17.87 2.11 8.41
CA ILE A 133 18.11 3.01 7.27
C ILE A 133 18.67 2.24 6.09
N HIS A 134 19.60 1.31 6.32
CA HIS A 134 20.19 0.49 5.28
C HIS A 134 19.11 -0.34 4.56
N LEU A 135 18.30 -1.09 5.32
CA LEU A 135 17.22 -1.91 4.76
C LEU A 135 16.15 -1.07 4.04
N ALA A 136 15.79 0.09 4.59
CA ALA A 136 14.85 1.00 3.94
C ALA A 136 15.39 1.50 2.60
N THR A 137 16.68 1.86 2.55
CA THR A 137 17.35 2.35 1.34
C THR A 137 17.35 1.29 0.24
N GLU A 138 17.71 0.05 0.56
CA GLU A 138 17.72 -1.06 -0.40
C GLU A 138 16.32 -1.31 -0.98
N ARG A 139 15.29 -1.31 -0.12
CA ARG A 139 13.89 -1.52 -0.55
C ARG A 139 13.39 -0.42 -1.47
N ILE A 140 13.69 0.84 -1.15
CA ILE A 140 13.32 2.00 -1.97
C ILE A 140 14.02 1.92 -3.33
N ALA A 141 15.35 1.69 -3.33
CA ALA A 141 16.13 1.59 -4.56
C ALA A 141 15.61 0.47 -5.47
N ASN A 142 15.28 -0.69 -4.90
CA ASN A 142 14.73 -1.82 -5.65
C ASN A 142 13.37 -1.43 -6.29
N SER A 143 12.47 -0.83 -5.52
CA SER A 143 11.15 -0.43 -6.03
C SER A 143 11.22 0.55 -7.21
N ILE A 144 12.15 1.50 -7.17
CA ILE A 144 12.39 2.44 -8.28
C ILE A 144 12.94 1.67 -9.49
N SER A 145 13.96 0.83 -9.28
CA SER A 145 14.61 0.08 -10.36
C SER A 145 13.65 -0.85 -11.12
N THR A 146 12.65 -1.42 -10.44
CA THR A 146 11.66 -2.30 -11.06
C THR A 146 10.65 -1.59 -11.96
N LYS A 147 10.49 -0.26 -11.79
CA LYS A 147 9.53 0.56 -12.55
C LYS A 147 10.21 1.37 -13.67
N CYS A 148 11.54 1.52 -13.64
CA CYS A 148 12.32 2.21 -14.67
C CYS A 148 12.83 1.29 -15.80
N ARG A 149 12.31 0.06 -15.94
CA ARG A 149 12.62 -0.88 -17.03
C ARG A 149 11.48 -0.92 -18.03
#